data_AF-A0A8B0SND0-F1
#
_entry.id   AF-A0A8B0SND0-F1
#
_cell.length_a   1.000
_cell.length_b   1.000
_cell.length_c   1.000
_cell.angle_alpha   90.00
_cell.angle_beta   90.00
_cell.angle_gamma   90.00
#
_symmetry.space_group_name_H-M   'P 1'
#
loop_
_entity.id
_entity.type
_entity.pdbx_description
1 polymer ?
#
loop_
_entity_poly.entity_id
_entity_poly.type
_entity_poly.pdbx_seq_one_letter_code
_entity_poly.pdbx_strand_id
1 'polypeptide(L)'
;MKRLGMLLYGGLLLAMSAAALTGCSRSDAAEDRVTSNRTAYQLCQEPRPAICYEVFAPVCATLTDPLIRCVNAPCPSQLRNSYANDCKACADPKVQGFIAGECQ
;
A
#
# COMPACT_ATOMS: atom_id res chain seq x y z
N MET A 1 -55.14 -36.38 -30.37
CA MET A 1 -54.79 -36.01 -28.97
C MET A 1 -53.27 -36.12 -28.70
N LYS A 2 -52.40 -35.45 -29.47
CA LYS A 2 -50.93 -35.53 -29.28
C LYS A 2 -50.21 -34.17 -29.24
N ARG A 3 -50.92 -33.05 -29.47
CA ARG A 3 -50.31 -31.70 -29.51
C ARG A 3 -50.43 -30.91 -28.21
N LEU A 4 -51.16 -31.43 -27.22
CA LEU A 4 -51.40 -30.74 -25.95
C LEU A 4 -50.27 -30.99 -24.91
N GLY A 5 -49.58 -32.14 -24.98
CA GLY A 5 -48.48 -32.47 -24.06
C GLY A 5 -47.16 -31.76 -24.35
N MET A 6 -46.95 -31.29 -25.59
CA MET A 6 -45.69 -30.66 -26.01
C MET A 6 -45.60 -29.19 -25.58
N LEU A 7 -46.74 -28.53 -25.38
CA LEU A 7 -46.82 -27.12 -24.93
C LEU A 7 -46.63 -26.97 -23.41
N LEU A 8 -47.00 -27.98 -22.62
CA LEU A 8 -46.80 -27.98 -21.17
C LEU A 8 -45.34 -28.25 -20.77
N TYR A 9 -44.62 -29.09 -21.55
CA TYR A 9 -43.19 -29.35 -21.31
C TYR A 9 -42.28 -28.19 -21.77
N GLY A 10 -42.65 -27.49 -22.85
CA GLY A 10 -41.90 -26.33 -23.35
C GLY A 10 -41.98 -25.11 -22.43
N GLY A 11 -43.13 -24.87 -21.79
CA GLY A 11 -43.31 -23.78 -20.82
C GLY A 11 -42.57 -24.04 -19.50
N LEU A 12 -42.51 -25.29 -19.05
CA LEU A 12 -41.83 -25.66 -17.80
C LEU A 12 -40.30 -25.58 -17.90
N LEU A 13 -39.73 -25.80 -19.09
CA LEU A 13 -38.28 -25.67 -19.34
C LEU A 13 -37.82 -24.21 -19.46
N LEU A 14 -38.70 -23.28 -19.82
CA LEU A 14 -38.37 -21.86 -19.95
C LEU A 14 -38.42 -21.08 -18.62
N ALA A 15 -39.02 -21.63 -17.57
CA ALA A 15 -39.07 -21.00 -16.24
C ALA A 15 -37.88 -21.35 -15.32
N MET A 16 -37.07 -22.36 -15.68
CA MET A 16 -35.94 -22.86 -14.89
C MET A 16 -34.59 -22.19 -15.22
N SER A 17 -34.55 -21.18 -16.10
CA SER A 17 -33.31 -20.46 -16.46
C SER A 17 -33.21 -19.05 -15.85
N ALA A 18 -34.22 -18.57 -15.13
CA ALA A 18 -34.23 -17.22 -14.54
C ALA A 18 -33.62 -17.11 -13.12
N ALA A 19 -33.17 -18.22 -12.52
CA ALA A 19 -32.73 -18.25 -11.12
C ALA A 19 -31.20 -18.32 -10.90
N ALA A 20 -30.38 -18.00 -11.90
CA ALA A 20 -28.91 -18.15 -11.82
C ALA A 20 -28.11 -16.84 -12.02
N LEU A 21 -28.64 -15.67 -11.65
CA LEU A 21 -27.93 -14.38 -11.79
C LEU A 21 -27.84 -13.55 -10.49
N THR A 22 -27.90 -14.18 -9.31
CA THR A 22 -27.45 -13.54 -8.07
C THR A 22 -26.07 -14.06 -7.70
N GLY A 23 -25.02 -13.35 -8.14
CA GLY A 23 -23.65 -13.71 -7.80
C GLY A 23 -22.60 -12.73 -8.32
N CYS A 24 -22.52 -11.54 -7.71
CA CYS A 24 -21.26 -10.83 -7.58
C CYS A 24 -21.08 -10.53 -6.09
N SER A 25 -20.47 -11.45 -5.34
CA SER A 25 -19.78 -11.06 -4.12
C SER A 25 -18.55 -10.28 -4.56
N ARG A 26 -18.70 -8.96 -4.70
CA ARG A 26 -17.56 -8.06 -4.73
C ARG A 26 -17.02 -8.08 -3.30
N SER A 27 -16.11 -9.00 -3.03
CA SER A 27 -15.16 -8.79 -1.94
C SER A 27 -14.42 -7.53 -2.31
N ASP A 28 -14.82 -6.40 -1.73
CA ASP A 28 -13.89 -5.33 -1.46
C ASP A 28 -12.86 -5.95 -0.49
N ALA A 29 -11.96 -6.78 -1.02
CA ALA A 29 -10.67 -7.01 -0.41
C ALA A 29 -10.19 -5.60 -0.16
N ALA A 30 -10.08 -5.24 1.13
CA ALA A 30 -9.70 -3.93 1.57
C ALA A 30 -8.56 -3.48 0.67
N GLU A 31 -8.89 -2.63 -0.31
CA GLU A 31 -7.94 -1.80 -0.97
C GLU A 31 -7.37 -1.07 0.23
N ASP A 32 -6.13 -1.42 0.59
CA ASP A 32 -5.35 -0.65 1.52
C ASP A 32 -5.34 0.72 0.89
N ARG A 33 -6.35 1.51 1.29
CA ARG A 33 -6.43 2.91 1.02
C ARG A 33 -5.21 3.38 1.76
N VAL A 34 -4.10 3.40 1.03
CA VAL A 34 -3.01 4.34 1.20
C VAL A 34 -3.73 5.68 1.17
N THR A 35 -4.28 6.02 2.32
CA THR A 35 -4.64 7.35 2.73
C THR A 35 -3.27 7.96 2.78
N SER A 36 -2.79 8.39 1.61
CA SER A 36 -1.52 9.03 1.37
C SER A 36 -1.65 10.39 2.04
N ASN A 37 -1.65 10.37 3.36
CA ASN A 37 -1.30 11.50 4.13
C ASN A 37 0.19 11.68 3.84
N ARG A 38 0.53 12.56 2.89
CA ARG A 38 1.93 12.83 2.50
C ARG A 38 2.77 13.32 3.68
N THR A 39 2.17 13.56 4.83
CA THR A 39 2.81 13.89 6.10
C THR A 39 2.92 12.73 7.08
N ALA A 40 2.39 11.54 6.76
CA ALA A 40 2.53 10.36 7.60
C ALA A 40 3.94 9.78 7.50
N TYR A 41 4.49 9.41 8.65
CA TYR A 41 5.77 8.72 8.74
C TYR A 41 5.67 7.30 8.20
N GLN A 42 6.55 6.96 7.27
CA GLN A 42 6.63 5.65 6.62
C GLN A 42 7.87 4.89 7.10
N LEU A 43 7.65 3.70 7.66
CA LEU A 43 8.74 2.83 8.12
C LEU A 43 9.34 2.07 6.95
N CYS A 44 10.67 2.01 6.87
CA CYS A 44 11.35 1.20 5.87
C CYS A 44 11.17 -0.29 6.17
N GLN A 45 10.85 -1.08 5.13
CA GLN A 45 10.62 -2.50 5.23
C GLN A 45 11.88 -3.31 4.90
N GLU A 46 11.95 -4.53 5.44
CA GLU A 46 12.97 -5.52 5.09
C GLU A 46 12.41 -6.52 4.06
N PRO A 47 13.22 -6.97 3.08
CA PRO A 47 14.63 -6.63 2.86
C PRO A 47 14.81 -5.24 2.21
N ARG A 48 15.90 -4.57 2.58
CA ARG A 48 16.28 -3.26 2.02
C ARG A 48 16.56 -3.33 0.52
N PRO A 49 16.16 -2.31 -0.26
CA PRO A 49 16.43 -2.27 -1.69
C PRO A 49 17.92 -2.14 -1.99
N ALA A 50 18.44 -3.00 -2.86
CA ALA A 50 19.83 -2.92 -3.35
C ALA A 50 20.00 -1.99 -4.57
N ILE A 51 18.89 -1.70 -5.28
CA ILE A 51 18.87 -0.88 -6.48
C ILE A 51 17.74 0.14 -6.34
N CYS A 52 18.03 1.40 -6.64
CA CYS A 52 17.07 2.49 -6.58
C CYS A 52 16.90 3.21 -7.91
N TYR A 53 15.71 3.75 -8.11
CA TYR A 53 15.41 4.64 -9.23
C TYR A 53 16.00 6.05 -9.01
N GLU A 54 16.17 6.76 -10.13
CA GLU A 54 16.78 8.10 -10.17
C GLU A 54 15.75 9.24 -10.26
N VAL A 55 14.52 9.01 -9.79
CA VAL A 55 13.51 10.07 -9.66
C VAL A 55 13.82 10.92 -8.44
N PHE A 56 13.82 12.25 -8.60
CA PHE A 56 13.97 13.18 -7.49
C PHE A 56 12.59 13.50 -6.89
N ALA A 57 12.33 12.95 -5.71
CA ALA A 57 11.12 13.13 -4.92
C ALA A 57 11.52 13.12 -3.43
N PRO A 58 12.05 14.23 -2.90
CA PRO A 58 12.82 14.22 -1.67
C PRO A 58 12.00 13.80 -0.45
N VAL A 59 12.70 13.17 0.50
CA VAL A 59 12.14 12.70 1.76
C VAL A 59 13.06 13.07 2.91
N CYS A 60 12.49 13.26 4.10
CA CYS A 60 13.24 13.51 5.32
C CYS A 60 13.20 12.25 6.17
N ALA A 61 14.34 11.57 6.22
CA ALA A 61 14.50 10.29 6.88
C ALA A 61 14.94 10.47 8.32
N THR A 62 14.37 9.69 9.24
CA THR A 62 14.84 9.56 10.62
C THR A 62 15.89 8.46 10.66
N LEU A 63 17.07 8.81 11.15
CA LEU A 63 18.17 7.87 11.31
C LEU A 63 18.05 7.15 12.66
N THR A 64 18.45 5.89 12.67
CA THR A 64 18.68 5.10 13.88
C THR A 64 19.80 5.75 14.66
N ASP A 65 19.51 6.08 15.91
CA ASP A 65 20.42 6.78 16.80
C ASP A 65 21.64 5.90 17.14
N PRO A 66 22.88 6.39 16.96
CA PRO A 66 24.03 5.74 17.57
C PRO A 66 23.90 5.83 19.10
N LEU A 67 24.45 4.85 19.83
CA LEU A 67 24.46 4.84 21.31
C LEU A 67 25.05 6.13 21.94
N ILE A 68 25.77 6.96 21.18
CA ILE A 68 26.29 8.27 21.59
C ILE A 68 25.64 9.36 20.75
N ARG A 69 24.70 10.10 21.36
CA ARG A 69 23.94 11.18 20.70
C ARG A 69 24.78 12.41 20.39
N CYS A 70 25.65 12.81 21.32
CA CYS A 70 26.57 13.93 21.14
C CYS A 70 27.56 14.00 22.33
N VAL A 71 28.69 14.68 22.15
CA VAL A 71 29.67 14.94 23.22
C VAL A 71 29.31 16.20 24.02
N ASN A 72 28.69 17.20 23.37
CA ASN A 72 28.35 18.50 23.95
C ASN A 72 26.84 18.76 23.87
N ALA A 73 26.23 19.17 24.98
CA ALA A 73 24.80 19.46 25.07
C ALA A 73 24.40 20.81 24.42
N PRO A 74 23.16 20.95 23.91
CA PRO A 74 22.08 19.96 23.90
C PRO A 74 22.23 18.94 22.75
N CYS A 75 22.04 17.65 23.06
CA CYS A 75 22.00 16.63 22.00
C CYS A 75 20.70 16.73 21.21
N PRO A 76 20.74 16.60 19.86
CA PRO A 76 19.53 16.48 19.07
C PRO A 76 18.72 15.25 19.51
N SER A 77 17.41 15.43 19.65
CA SER A 77 16.48 14.35 20.04
C SER A 77 16.28 13.32 18.93
N GLN A 78 16.46 13.72 17.66
CA GLN A 78 16.34 12.87 16.47
C GLN A 78 17.36 13.32 15.42
N LEU A 79 18.14 12.38 14.89
CA LEU A 79 18.98 12.63 13.72
C LEU A 79 18.12 12.46 12.46
N ARG A 80 18.03 13.49 11.64
CA ARG A 80 17.25 13.48 10.40
C ARG A 80 18.11 13.92 9.23
N ASN A 81 17.93 13.30 8.07
CA ASN A 81 18.64 13.66 6.85
C ASN A 81 17.71 13.61 5.63
N SER A 82 17.90 14.55 4.70
CA SER A 82 17.20 14.56 3.43
C SER A 82 17.82 13.54 2.47
N TYR A 83 16.97 12.81 1.76
CA TYR A 83 17.37 11.91 0.67
C TYR A 83 16.63 12.31 -0.60
N ALA A 84 17.25 12.03 -1.75
CA ALA A 84 16.68 12.37 -3.06
C ALA A 84 15.36 11.66 -3.35
N ASN A 85 15.15 10.47 -2.77
CA ASN A 85 13.87 9.77 -2.76
C ASN A 85 13.80 8.76 -1.60
N ASP A 86 12.59 8.23 -1.41
CA ASP A 86 12.23 7.17 -0.48
C ASP A 86 13.05 5.88 -0.67
N CYS A 87 13.30 5.45 -1.91
CA CYS A 87 14.13 4.27 -2.14
C CYS A 87 15.56 4.48 -1.60
N LYS A 88 16.20 5.59 -1.96
CA LYS A 88 17.57 5.90 -1.52
C LYS A 88 17.62 6.09 0.00
N ALA A 89 16.57 6.63 0.62
CA ALA A 89 16.45 6.66 2.08
C ALA A 89 16.40 5.24 2.67
N CYS A 90 15.46 4.41 2.20
CA CYS A 90 15.30 3.07 2.74
C CYS A 90 16.41 2.10 2.34
N ALA A 91 17.27 2.41 1.37
CA ALA A 91 18.48 1.64 1.08
C ALA A 91 19.57 1.82 2.14
N ASP A 92 19.60 2.95 2.88
CA ASP A 92 20.55 3.14 3.97
C ASP A 92 20.09 2.33 5.20
N PRO A 93 20.90 1.37 5.70
CA PRO A 93 20.57 0.59 6.89
C PRO A 93 20.46 1.43 8.16
N LYS A 94 20.99 2.65 8.16
CA LYS A 94 20.85 3.60 9.27
C LYS A 94 19.51 4.32 9.25
N VAL A 95 18.68 4.19 8.22
CA VAL A 95 17.37 4.85 8.16
C VAL A 95 16.29 3.94 8.73
N GLN A 96 15.54 4.45 9.69
CA GLN A 96 14.38 3.76 10.26
C GLN A 96 13.12 3.97 9.40
N GLY A 97 12.92 5.18 8.89
CA GLY A 97 11.76 5.58 8.11
C GLY A 97 11.85 7.03 7.68
N PHE A 98 10.82 7.53 6.99
CA PHE A 98 10.84 8.85 6.37
C PHE A 98 9.46 9.52 6.35
N ILE A 99 9.44 10.84 6.15
CA ILE A 99 8.27 11.61 5.72
C ILE A 99 8.56 12.23 4.35
N ALA A 100 7.53 12.59 3.58
CA ALA A 100 7.73 13.28 2.31
C ALA A 100 8.23 14.72 2.51
N GLY A 101 9.04 15.20 1.56
CA GLY A 101 9.68 16.52 1.60
C GLY A 101 11.04 16.52 2.29
N GLU A 102 11.82 17.57 2.09
CA GLU A 102 13.14 17.73 2.72
C GLU A 102 13.03 18.04 4.23
N CYS A 103 14.10 17.80 4.98
CA CYS A 103 14.18 18.20 6.38
C CYS A 103 14.19 19.73 6.52
N GLN A 104 13.51 20.24 7.55
CA GLN A 104 13.48 21.65 7.97
C GLN A 104 14.43 21.88 9.13
#